data_AF-A0A7Y8IZZ5-F1
#
_entry.id   AF-A0A7Y8IZZ5-F1
#
_cell.length_a   1.000
_cell.length_b   1.000
_cell.length_c   1.000
_cell.angle_alpha   90.00
_cell.angle_beta   90.00
_cell.angle_gamma   90.00
#
_symmetry.space_group_name_H-M   'P 1'
#
loop_
_entity.id
_entity.type
_entity.pdbx_description
1 polymer ?
#
loop_
_entity_poly.entity_id
_entity_poly.type
_entity_poly.pdbx_seq_one_letter_code
_entity_poly.pdbx_strand_id
1 'polypeptide(L)'
;VREGIIKYLRTDGSVGQISPQQLQQMDKLGIGVNAAVLSHFKTFPAPNDPTMGDGLNSSGFRFLAPNKSKQDTYVTRLDYVIDSAARHTLFARGNLQNDHFGGVPQFPGDPPQSVFLDNSKGMALGYNVILTSRLTGTFRYGLTRIGRESTGLQSRSMVYFRELDDRYPTSRGASRIAPTHSLSADFSWTKSSHTVQTGFVMRRIQIKRSSSERSFDDVGADFTEMNDNEYYYALIPDLDDNYRSPLGAALAWTMGVLPTGAAQYNFDISGNMLPKGAPVARNFRAREYEMYIQDTWRATRAFTVTGGLRWSLMPPFYEANGAQTTIVPSINEYFHTRAAYANAGIPSYKAGLLSYVPRDSPQGAPLYPYHKKNFAPRLALAYSPQSTGGWKGRLFGGPGKTSIRLGWGMLYDMFGSGLARWSDETSPGFSYRFQTPGTAYSSATAPRFTGVFNLPGEILPPPPKPGWPRLSRRGQAPLSVGRWTTSCCLPIR
;
A
#
# COMPACT_ATOMS: atom_id res chain seq x y z
N VAL A 1 -21.09 3.40 -30.58
CA VAL A 1 -20.83 1.93 -30.63
C VAL A 1 -22.01 1.01 -30.30
N ARG A 2 -23.07 1.38 -29.55
CA ARG A 2 -24.18 0.46 -29.18
C ARG A 2 -24.94 -0.18 -30.35
N GLU A 3 -24.87 0.44 -31.52
CA GLU A 3 -25.50 -0.01 -32.76
C GLU A 3 -24.48 -0.64 -33.74
N GLY A 4 -23.23 -0.85 -33.32
CA GLY A 4 -22.16 -1.34 -34.20
C GLY A 4 -21.59 -0.30 -35.14
N ILE A 5 -22.06 0.96 -35.07
CA ILE A 5 -21.52 2.08 -35.83
C ILE A 5 -20.42 2.76 -35.00
N ILE A 6 -19.26 2.96 -35.64
CA ILE A 6 -18.11 3.68 -35.09
C ILE A 6 -18.03 5.03 -35.78
N LYS A 7 -17.74 6.09 -35.03
CA LYS A 7 -17.57 7.45 -35.52
C LYS A 7 -16.13 7.89 -35.29
N TYR A 8 -15.60 8.75 -36.15
CA TYR A 8 -14.26 9.30 -36.00
C TYR A 8 -14.19 10.73 -36.50
N LEU A 9 -13.19 11.48 -36.07
CA LEU A 9 -12.92 12.82 -36.56
C LEU A 9 -12.05 12.77 -37.82
N ARG A 10 -12.47 13.47 -38.87
CA ARG A 10 -11.68 13.63 -40.10
C ARG A 10 -10.70 14.78 -39.98
N THR A 11 -9.67 14.80 -40.83
CA THR A 11 -8.69 15.89 -40.96
C THR A 11 -9.31 17.25 -41.30
N ASP A 12 -10.50 17.28 -41.90
CA ASP A 12 -11.27 18.50 -42.20
C ASP A 12 -12.17 18.96 -41.02
N GLY A 13 -12.15 18.24 -39.90
CA GLY A 13 -12.97 18.49 -38.72
C GLY A 13 -14.40 17.93 -38.79
N SER A 14 -14.80 17.30 -39.91
CA SER A 14 -16.10 16.63 -40.01
C SER A 14 -16.10 15.24 -39.36
N VAL A 15 -17.29 14.69 -39.09
CA VAL A 15 -17.41 13.36 -38.47
C VAL A 15 -17.58 12.29 -39.54
N GLY A 16 -16.64 11.35 -39.57
CA GLY A 16 -16.72 10.11 -40.33
C GLY A 16 -17.45 9.00 -39.59
N GLN A 17 -17.94 8.02 -40.34
CA GLN A 17 -18.63 6.84 -39.80
C GLN A 17 -18.14 5.58 -40.49
N ILE A 18 -17.99 4.52 -39.71
CA ILE A 18 -17.73 3.15 -40.16
C ILE A 18 -19.00 2.35 -39.86
N SER A 19 -19.68 1.92 -40.91
CA SER A 19 -20.86 1.06 -40.80
C SER A 19 -20.48 -0.37 -40.40
N PRO A 20 -21.43 -1.18 -39.89
CA PRO A 20 -21.18 -2.59 -39.61
C PRO A 20 -20.59 -3.36 -40.80
N GLN A 21 -21.04 -3.06 -42.02
CA GLN A 21 -20.56 -3.69 -43.25
C GLN A 21 -19.12 -3.25 -43.59
N GLN A 22 -18.80 -1.96 -43.42
CA GLN A 22 -17.43 -1.48 -43.60
C GLN A 22 -16.50 -2.09 -42.57
N LEU A 23 -16.91 -2.16 -41.30
CA LEU A 23 -16.13 -2.80 -40.26
C LEU A 23 -15.90 -4.28 -40.56
N GLN A 24 -16.89 -4.98 -41.12
CA GLN A 24 -16.73 -6.36 -41.57
C GLN A 24 -15.69 -6.51 -42.67
N GLN A 25 -15.61 -5.57 -43.61
CA GLN A 25 -14.60 -5.56 -44.68
C GLN A 25 -13.20 -5.20 -44.16
N MET A 26 -13.12 -4.36 -43.13
CA MET A 26 -11.87 -3.98 -42.46
C MET A 26 -11.34 -5.08 -41.52
N ASP A 27 -12.23 -5.89 -40.94
CA ASP A 27 -11.83 -7.00 -40.06
C ASP A 27 -11.15 -8.10 -40.89
N LYS A 28 -9.91 -8.44 -40.53
CA LYS A 28 -9.13 -9.48 -41.22
C LYS A 28 -9.79 -10.86 -41.20
N LEU A 29 -10.67 -11.12 -40.23
CA LEU A 29 -11.46 -12.35 -40.17
C LEU A 29 -12.82 -12.26 -40.86
N GLY A 30 -13.20 -11.09 -41.39
CA GLY A 30 -14.50 -10.86 -42.00
C GLY A 30 -15.69 -10.98 -41.04
N ILE A 31 -15.45 -10.91 -39.72
CA ILE A 31 -16.48 -11.04 -38.68
C ILE A 31 -17.18 -9.68 -38.47
N GLY A 32 -16.39 -8.63 -38.24
CA GLY A 32 -16.90 -7.28 -38.02
C GLY A 32 -17.46 -7.08 -36.62
N VAL A 33 -18.69 -6.56 -36.53
CA VAL A 33 -19.32 -6.19 -35.26
C VAL A 33 -19.62 -7.42 -34.40
N ASN A 34 -19.17 -7.40 -33.14
CA ASN A 34 -19.43 -8.47 -32.18
C ASN A 34 -20.80 -8.32 -31.49
N ALA A 35 -21.70 -9.26 -31.73
CA ALA A 35 -23.06 -9.23 -31.17
C ALA A 35 -23.10 -9.31 -29.63
N ALA A 36 -22.18 -10.05 -29.00
CA ALA A 36 -22.10 -10.14 -27.55
C ALA A 36 -21.67 -8.80 -26.94
N VAL A 37 -20.78 -8.07 -27.58
CA VAL A 37 -20.42 -6.69 -27.19
C VAL A 37 -21.64 -5.79 -27.25
N LEU A 38 -22.39 -5.79 -28.35
CA LEU A 38 -23.58 -4.94 -28.48
C LEU A 38 -24.61 -5.24 -27.38
N SER A 39 -24.83 -6.54 -27.10
CA SER A 39 -25.70 -6.98 -26.01
C SER A 39 -25.20 -6.45 -24.66
N HIS A 40 -23.90 -6.53 -24.40
CA HIS A 40 -23.30 -6.01 -23.18
C HIS A 40 -23.44 -4.48 -23.07
N PHE A 41 -23.14 -3.73 -24.12
CA PHE A 41 -23.21 -2.26 -24.11
C PHE A 41 -24.65 -1.73 -23.96
N LYS A 42 -25.66 -2.50 -24.36
CA LYS A 42 -27.07 -2.18 -24.08
C LYS A 42 -27.45 -2.27 -22.60
N THR A 43 -26.63 -2.90 -21.75
CA THR A 43 -26.86 -2.96 -20.29
C THR A 43 -26.45 -1.69 -19.55
N PHE A 44 -25.71 -0.79 -20.21
CA PHE A 44 -25.33 0.50 -19.65
C PHE A 44 -26.48 1.51 -19.76
N PRO A 45 -26.65 2.43 -18.79
CA PRO A 45 -27.63 3.51 -18.92
C PRO A 45 -27.31 4.42 -20.10
N ALA A 46 -28.32 5.06 -20.69
CA ALA A 46 -28.11 6.01 -21.78
C ALA A 46 -27.28 7.21 -21.28
N PRO A 47 -26.28 7.68 -22.04
CA PRO A 47 -25.39 8.76 -21.60
C PRO A 47 -26.16 10.07 -21.40
N ASN A 48 -25.69 10.89 -20.46
CA ASN A 48 -26.28 12.20 -20.16
C ASN A 48 -25.22 13.27 -19.80
N ASP A 49 -23.94 12.95 -19.96
CA ASP A 49 -22.83 13.83 -19.61
C ASP A 49 -21.81 13.91 -20.77
N PRO A 50 -21.91 14.93 -21.62
CA PRO A 50 -21.02 15.07 -22.77
C PRO A 50 -19.62 15.57 -22.40
N THR A 51 -19.36 15.93 -21.13
CA THR A 51 -18.01 16.41 -20.71
C THR A 51 -17.01 15.27 -20.52
N MET A 52 -17.45 14.02 -20.61
CA MET A 52 -16.64 12.81 -20.47
C MET A 52 -16.80 11.93 -21.71
N GLY A 53 -15.82 11.08 -21.97
CA GLY A 53 -15.75 10.26 -23.18
C GLY A 53 -15.14 11.02 -24.36
N ASP A 54 -15.29 10.45 -25.55
CA ASP A 54 -14.72 10.98 -26.81
C ASP A 54 -15.71 11.84 -27.61
N GLY A 55 -16.92 12.04 -27.08
CA GLY A 55 -17.99 12.84 -27.70
C GLY A 55 -18.64 12.20 -28.94
N LEU A 56 -18.15 11.06 -29.44
CA LEU A 56 -18.67 10.41 -30.65
C LEU A 56 -19.09 8.95 -30.41
N ASN A 57 -18.22 8.13 -29.81
CA ASN A 57 -18.44 6.70 -29.58
C ASN A 57 -18.82 6.37 -28.14
N SER A 58 -18.31 7.17 -27.20
CA SER A 58 -18.47 7.06 -25.76
C SER A 58 -18.86 8.42 -25.18
N SER A 59 -19.61 8.40 -24.09
CA SER A 59 -20.00 9.60 -23.37
C SER A 59 -20.21 9.23 -21.91
N GLY A 60 -20.04 10.23 -21.03
CA GLY A 60 -20.27 10.06 -19.60
C GLY A 60 -21.73 9.76 -19.25
N PHE A 61 -21.89 9.11 -18.11
CA PHE A 61 -23.16 9.02 -17.42
C PHE A 61 -23.01 9.51 -15.99
N ARG A 62 -23.79 10.53 -15.63
CA ARG A 62 -23.80 11.16 -14.31
C ARG A 62 -25.16 10.96 -13.67
N PHE A 63 -25.17 10.50 -12.42
CA PHE A 63 -26.38 10.34 -11.65
C PHE A 63 -26.15 10.74 -10.19
N LEU A 64 -27.24 11.06 -9.49
CA LEU A 64 -27.22 11.27 -8.06
C LEU A 64 -27.33 9.91 -7.36
N ALA A 65 -26.31 9.55 -6.59
CA ALA A 65 -26.30 8.35 -5.77
C ALA A 65 -26.39 8.73 -4.29
N PRO A 66 -27.32 8.13 -3.51
CA PRO A 66 -27.33 8.32 -2.07
C PRO A 66 -26.10 7.62 -1.47
N ASN A 67 -25.24 8.38 -0.81
CA ASN A 67 -24.15 7.82 -0.01
C ASN A 67 -24.53 7.88 1.48
N LYS A 68 -24.68 6.71 2.10
CA LYS A 68 -25.09 6.58 3.51
C LYS A 68 -23.86 6.33 4.38
N SER A 69 -23.75 7.09 5.46
CA SER A 69 -22.74 6.91 6.49
C SER A 69 -23.38 6.99 7.87
N LYS A 70 -22.88 6.19 8.80
CA LYS A 70 -23.22 6.22 10.22
C LYS A 70 -21.92 6.10 11.01
N GLN A 71 -21.63 7.08 11.84
CA GLN A 71 -20.41 7.13 12.65
C GLN A 71 -20.80 7.08 14.12
N ASP A 72 -20.37 6.02 14.79
CA ASP A 72 -20.73 5.74 16.18
C ASP A 72 -19.42 5.63 16.98
N THR A 73 -19.14 6.63 17.82
CA THR A 73 -17.96 6.63 18.70
C THR A 73 -18.39 6.69 20.16
N TYR A 74 -17.92 5.73 20.94
CA TYR A 74 -18.17 5.63 22.38
C TYR A 74 -16.86 5.84 23.12
N VAL A 75 -16.86 6.76 24.08
CA VAL A 75 -15.70 7.01 24.94
C VAL A 75 -16.13 7.01 26.38
N THR A 76 -15.40 6.28 27.21
CA THR A 76 -15.62 6.25 28.65
C THR A 76 -14.28 6.36 29.35
N ARG A 77 -14.28 7.06 30.49
CA ARG A 77 -13.14 7.14 31.39
C ARG A 77 -13.64 7.03 32.82
N LEU A 78 -12.90 6.26 33.61
CA LEU A 78 -13.09 6.10 35.04
C LEU A 78 -11.78 6.49 35.70
N ASP A 79 -11.84 7.37 36.68
CA ASP A 79 -10.72 7.78 37.51
C ASP A 79 -11.02 7.38 38.95
N TYR A 80 -10.03 6.80 39.63
CA TYR A 80 -10.16 6.32 40.99
C TYR A 80 -8.94 6.72 41.82
N VAL A 81 -9.19 7.36 42.94
CA VAL A 81 -8.17 7.74 43.92
C VAL A 81 -8.21 6.70 45.03
N ILE A 82 -7.13 5.94 45.20
CA ILE A 82 -7.12 4.78 46.11
C ILE A 82 -7.03 5.22 47.58
N ASP A 83 -6.22 6.25 47.86
CA ASP A 83 -5.96 6.76 49.21
C ASP A 83 -6.42 8.20 49.38
N SER A 84 -6.75 8.59 50.62
CA SER A 84 -7.23 9.93 50.94
C SER A 84 -6.21 11.05 50.64
N ALA A 85 -4.92 10.73 50.61
CA ALA A 85 -3.85 11.67 50.27
C ALA A 85 -3.58 11.77 48.75
N ALA A 86 -4.37 11.06 47.93
CA ALA A 86 -4.26 11.01 46.47
C ALA A 86 -2.86 10.62 45.94
N ARG A 87 -2.10 9.85 46.71
CA ARG A 87 -0.76 9.38 46.33
C ARG A 87 -0.81 8.27 45.31
N HIS A 88 -1.92 7.54 45.22
CA HIS A 88 -2.17 6.43 44.34
C HIS A 88 -3.44 6.70 43.54
N THR A 89 -3.29 6.90 42.24
CA THR A 89 -4.44 7.15 41.34
C THR A 89 -4.43 6.15 40.19
N LEU A 90 -5.61 5.62 39.88
CA LEU A 90 -5.87 4.75 38.76
C LEU A 90 -6.78 5.45 37.76
N PHE A 91 -6.59 5.15 36.48
CA PHE A 91 -7.61 5.42 35.49
C PHE A 91 -7.78 4.24 34.54
N ALA A 92 -9.00 4.09 34.04
CA ALA A 92 -9.32 3.22 32.92
C ALA A 92 -10.04 4.05 31.87
N ARG A 93 -9.63 3.92 30.61
CA ARG A 93 -10.26 4.57 29.46
C ARG A 93 -10.57 3.52 28.41
N GLY A 94 -11.79 3.55 27.88
CA GLY A 94 -12.23 2.79 26.72
C GLY A 94 -12.61 3.73 25.57
N ASN A 95 -12.31 3.31 24.35
CA ASN A 95 -12.82 3.91 23.13
C ASN A 95 -13.28 2.79 22.19
N LEU A 96 -14.48 2.91 21.65
CA LEU A 96 -15.01 2.00 20.64
C LEU A 96 -15.54 2.84 19.48
N GLN A 97 -15.10 2.49 18.28
CA GLN A 97 -15.58 3.04 17.03
C GLN A 97 -16.38 1.94 16.31
N ASN A 98 -17.48 2.33 15.68
CA ASN A 98 -18.37 1.43 14.95
C ASN A 98 -18.94 2.15 13.72
N ASP A 99 -18.03 2.65 12.89
CA ASP A 99 -18.40 3.46 11.74
C ASP A 99 -18.74 2.57 10.54
N HIS A 100 -19.84 2.88 9.88
CA HIS A 100 -20.31 2.22 8.68
C HIS A 100 -20.48 3.26 7.59
N PHE A 101 -19.85 3.06 6.44
CA PHE A 101 -20.15 3.89 5.27
C PHE A 101 -20.27 3.05 4.02
N GLY A 102 -21.31 3.31 3.25
CA GLY A 102 -21.53 2.67 1.96
C GLY A 102 -20.60 3.27 0.91
N GLY A 103 -20.20 2.43 -0.05
CA GLY A 103 -19.81 2.91 -1.37
C GLY A 103 -21.04 3.40 -2.14
N VAL A 104 -20.79 4.03 -3.28
CA VAL A 104 -21.85 4.35 -4.25
C VAL A 104 -22.11 3.12 -5.15
N PRO A 105 -23.31 2.95 -5.71
CA PRO A 105 -23.55 1.97 -6.78
C PRO A 105 -22.74 2.27 -8.05
N GLN A 106 -22.47 1.26 -8.89
CA GLN A 106 -21.85 1.46 -10.20
C GLN A 106 -22.80 2.21 -11.14
N PHE A 107 -24.04 1.75 -11.23
CA PHE A 107 -25.10 2.41 -12.00
C PHE A 107 -26.41 2.48 -11.20
N PRO A 108 -27.38 3.32 -11.59
CA PRO A 108 -28.67 3.42 -10.93
C PRO A 108 -29.37 2.06 -10.83
N GLY A 109 -29.89 1.74 -9.64
CA GLY A 109 -30.57 0.47 -9.35
C GLY A 109 -29.63 -0.65 -8.89
N ASP A 110 -28.32 -0.52 -9.05
CA ASP A 110 -27.37 -1.49 -8.51
C ASP A 110 -27.20 -1.31 -6.99
N PRO A 111 -26.79 -2.36 -6.25
CA PRO A 111 -26.37 -2.22 -4.86
C PRO A 111 -25.09 -1.37 -4.74
N PRO A 112 -24.82 -0.78 -3.56
CA PRO A 112 -23.54 -0.17 -3.23
C PRO A 112 -22.36 -1.09 -3.57
N GLN A 113 -21.35 -0.55 -4.25
CA GLN A 113 -20.19 -1.34 -4.69
C GLN A 113 -19.41 -1.96 -3.53
N SER A 114 -19.38 -1.29 -2.39
CA SER A 114 -18.71 -1.75 -1.19
C SER A 114 -19.44 -1.23 0.04
N VAL A 115 -19.14 -1.84 1.18
CA VAL A 115 -19.53 -1.36 2.50
C VAL A 115 -18.27 -1.41 3.33
N PHE A 116 -17.94 -0.28 3.94
CA PHE A 116 -16.79 -0.14 4.82
C PHE A 116 -17.25 -0.14 6.27
N LEU A 117 -16.52 -0.89 7.09
CA LEU A 117 -16.70 -0.98 8.53
C LEU A 117 -15.39 -0.62 9.21
N ASP A 118 -15.42 0.38 10.10
CA ASP A 118 -14.36 0.66 11.05
C ASP A 118 -14.83 0.27 12.47
N ASN A 119 -14.35 -0.87 12.95
CA ASN A 119 -14.62 -1.42 14.28
C ASN A 119 -13.41 -1.25 15.23
N SER A 120 -12.64 -0.16 15.05
CA SER A 120 -11.46 0.12 15.85
C SER A 120 -11.79 0.30 17.34
N LYS A 121 -10.88 -0.18 18.19
CA LYS A 121 -11.05 -0.17 19.65
C LYS A 121 -9.77 0.31 20.33
N GLY A 122 -9.93 1.11 21.37
CA GLY A 122 -8.87 1.59 22.23
C GLY A 122 -9.16 1.26 23.68
N MET A 123 -8.14 0.84 24.42
CA MET A 123 -8.19 0.76 25.88
C MET A 123 -6.90 1.32 26.46
N ALA A 124 -6.99 2.05 27.56
CA ALA A 124 -5.83 2.47 28.33
C ALA A 124 -6.10 2.30 29.81
N LEU A 125 -5.18 1.66 30.52
CA LEU A 125 -5.15 1.59 31.97
C LEU A 125 -3.93 2.37 32.43
N GLY A 126 -4.07 3.16 33.48
CA GLY A 126 -2.95 3.88 34.05
C GLY A 126 -2.98 3.87 35.56
N TYR A 127 -1.79 3.83 36.14
CA TYR A 127 -1.54 3.94 37.56
C TYR A 127 -0.48 5.00 37.79
N ASN A 128 -0.75 5.98 38.66
CA ASN A 128 0.23 6.94 39.12
C ASN A 128 0.47 6.74 40.61
N VAL A 129 1.72 6.85 41.01
CA VAL A 129 2.13 6.69 42.40
C VAL A 129 3.11 7.78 42.82
N ILE A 130 2.88 8.33 44.00
CA ILE A 130 3.81 9.19 44.74
C ILE A 130 4.34 8.37 45.92
N LEU A 131 5.44 7.64 45.72
CA LEU A 131 6.04 6.77 46.74
C LEU A 131 6.69 7.57 47.88
N THR A 132 7.25 8.75 47.57
CA THR A 132 7.68 9.78 48.53
C THR A 132 7.54 11.16 47.89
N SER A 133 7.79 12.25 48.63
CA SER A 133 7.85 13.61 48.06
C SER A 133 8.95 13.80 46.99
N ARG A 134 9.82 12.80 46.82
CA ARG A 134 10.97 12.81 45.92
C ARG A 134 10.94 11.69 44.88
N LEU A 135 10.02 10.73 44.98
CA LEU A 135 9.98 9.55 44.13
C LEU A 135 8.55 9.34 43.62
N THR A 136 8.37 9.51 42.32
CA THR A 136 7.09 9.31 41.63
C THR A 136 7.24 8.26 40.54
N GLY A 137 6.14 7.59 40.22
CA GLY A 137 6.09 6.59 39.17
C GLY A 137 4.78 6.64 38.41
N THR A 138 4.82 6.28 37.14
CA THR A 138 3.66 6.08 36.29
C THR A 138 3.77 4.74 35.59
N PHE A 139 2.66 4.02 35.52
CA PHE A 139 2.53 2.79 34.76
C PHE A 139 1.36 2.92 33.81
N ARG A 140 1.52 2.45 32.59
CA ARG A 140 0.49 2.49 31.56
C ARG A 140 0.42 1.17 30.81
N TYR A 141 -0.78 0.69 30.61
CA TYR A 141 -1.09 -0.33 29.62
C TYR A 141 -2.01 0.29 28.57
N GLY A 142 -1.74 0.05 27.29
CA GLY A 142 -2.56 0.46 26.17
C GLY A 142 -2.86 -0.70 25.23
N LEU A 143 -4.08 -0.75 24.73
CA LEU A 143 -4.46 -1.53 23.56
C LEU A 143 -4.99 -0.56 22.51
N THR A 144 -4.34 -0.53 21.36
CA THR A 144 -4.90 0.09 20.15
C THR A 144 -5.16 -1.02 19.14
N ARG A 145 -6.42 -1.33 18.89
CA ARG A 145 -6.83 -2.30 17.87
C ARG A 145 -7.46 -1.56 16.71
N ILE A 146 -6.73 -1.45 15.60
CA ILE A 146 -7.32 -1.01 14.34
C ILE A 146 -8.08 -2.21 13.75
N GLY A 147 -9.34 -2.01 13.38
CA GLY A 147 -10.14 -3.03 12.72
C GLY A 147 -10.93 -2.41 11.57
N ARG A 148 -10.47 -2.65 10.35
CA ARG A 148 -11.07 -2.07 9.14
C ARG A 148 -11.37 -3.15 8.13
N GLU A 149 -12.58 -3.11 7.62
CA GLU A 149 -13.10 -4.10 6.70
C GLU A 149 -13.84 -3.38 5.57
N SER A 150 -13.68 -3.89 4.35
CA SER A 150 -14.45 -3.47 3.18
C SER A 150 -14.99 -4.73 2.53
N THR A 151 -16.27 -4.72 2.20
CA THR A 151 -16.82 -5.67 1.25
C THR A 151 -16.44 -5.27 -0.18
N GLY A 152 -16.65 -6.19 -1.12
CA GLY A 152 -16.56 -5.94 -2.55
C GLY A 152 -17.51 -6.89 -3.26
N LEU A 153 -18.02 -6.47 -4.41
CA LEU A 153 -18.99 -7.25 -5.18
C LEU A 153 -18.35 -8.12 -6.25
N GLN A 154 -17.07 -7.90 -6.57
CA GLN A 154 -16.37 -8.75 -7.53
C GLN A 154 -16.15 -10.15 -6.95
N SER A 155 -16.81 -11.13 -7.56
CA SER A 155 -16.72 -12.56 -7.20
C SER A 155 -16.08 -13.41 -8.28
N ARG A 156 -15.86 -12.85 -9.49
CA ARG A 156 -15.31 -13.55 -10.66
C ARG A 156 -14.32 -12.67 -11.41
N SER A 157 -13.40 -13.30 -12.14
CA SER A 157 -12.55 -12.66 -13.14
C SER A 157 -13.41 -12.07 -14.26
N MET A 158 -12.99 -10.97 -14.87
CA MET A 158 -13.82 -10.21 -15.80
C MET A 158 -13.05 -9.75 -17.04
N VAL A 159 -13.78 -9.63 -18.16
CA VAL A 159 -13.32 -8.90 -19.33
C VAL A 159 -13.63 -7.42 -19.14
N TYR A 160 -12.66 -6.55 -19.39
CA TYR A 160 -12.82 -5.10 -19.36
C TYR A 160 -12.63 -4.51 -20.76
N PHE A 161 -13.20 -3.32 -20.97
CA PHE A 161 -13.01 -2.53 -22.18
C PHE A 161 -12.16 -1.32 -21.81
N ARG A 162 -10.93 -1.21 -22.35
CA ARG A 162 -10.03 -0.11 -21.99
C ARG A 162 -10.71 1.23 -22.34
N GLU A 163 -10.58 2.23 -21.47
CA GLU A 163 -11.17 3.58 -21.62
C GLU A 163 -12.72 3.63 -21.50
N LEU A 164 -13.35 2.54 -21.08
CA LEU A 164 -14.74 2.52 -20.60
C LEU A 164 -14.79 2.05 -19.16
N ASP A 165 -15.76 2.59 -18.40
CA ASP A 165 -16.10 2.04 -17.09
C ASP A 165 -16.73 0.65 -17.22
N ASP A 166 -16.47 -0.22 -16.25
CA ASP A 166 -17.05 -1.56 -16.21
C ASP A 166 -18.55 -1.51 -15.84
N ARG A 167 -19.37 -2.36 -16.49
CA ARG A 167 -20.79 -2.47 -16.11
C ARG A 167 -20.95 -2.97 -14.68
N TYR A 168 -20.13 -3.93 -14.26
CA TYR A 168 -20.22 -4.55 -12.95
C TYR A 168 -19.08 -4.06 -12.06
N PRO A 169 -19.32 -3.88 -10.75
CA PRO A 169 -18.30 -3.41 -9.82
C PRO A 169 -17.09 -4.34 -9.76
N THR A 170 -15.90 -3.74 -9.83
CA THR A 170 -14.62 -4.42 -9.63
C THR A 170 -14.10 -4.25 -8.18
N SER A 171 -14.96 -3.81 -7.27
CA SER A 171 -14.67 -3.68 -5.84
C SER A 171 -14.37 -5.05 -5.23
N ARG A 172 -13.31 -5.12 -4.42
CA ARG A 172 -12.81 -6.37 -3.81
C ARG A 172 -12.81 -6.27 -2.29
N GLY A 173 -13.01 -7.40 -1.64
CA GLY A 173 -13.10 -7.48 -0.19
C GLY A 173 -11.72 -7.46 0.46
N ALA A 174 -11.59 -6.69 1.54
CA ALA A 174 -10.37 -6.64 2.33
C ALA A 174 -10.69 -6.43 3.81
N SER A 175 -9.96 -7.13 4.68
CA SER A 175 -10.04 -6.98 6.13
C SER A 175 -8.65 -6.80 6.72
N ARG A 176 -8.55 -5.94 7.75
CA ARG A 176 -7.32 -5.73 8.51
C ARG A 176 -7.63 -5.56 9.98
N ILE A 177 -7.03 -6.39 10.81
CA ILE A 177 -7.08 -6.30 12.27
C ILE A 177 -5.66 -6.18 12.79
N ALA A 178 -5.33 -5.03 13.36
CA ALA A 178 -4.00 -4.72 13.87
C ALA A 178 -4.04 -4.28 15.35
N PRO A 179 -3.97 -5.23 16.31
CA PRO A 179 -3.83 -4.93 17.71
C PRO A 179 -2.37 -4.62 18.05
N THR A 180 -2.17 -3.50 18.73
CA THR A 180 -0.92 -3.10 19.37
C THR A 180 -1.16 -3.02 20.87
N HIS A 181 -0.48 -3.87 21.61
CA HIS A 181 -0.41 -3.75 23.06
C HIS A 181 0.84 -2.96 23.42
N SER A 182 0.69 -1.89 24.21
CA SER A 182 1.80 -1.14 24.78
C SER A 182 1.80 -1.27 26.30
N LEU A 183 2.97 -1.49 26.87
CA LEU A 183 3.20 -1.42 28.30
C LEU A 183 4.32 -0.41 28.52
N SER A 184 4.12 0.55 29.42
CA SER A 184 5.18 1.47 29.81
C SER A 184 5.21 1.72 31.31
N ALA A 185 6.40 2.04 31.81
CA ALA A 185 6.61 2.50 33.16
C ALA A 185 7.66 3.60 33.14
N ASP A 186 7.41 4.69 33.86
CA ASP A 186 8.34 5.80 34.02
C ASP A 186 8.48 6.14 35.51
N PHE A 187 9.70 6.40 35.96
CA PHE A 187 10.01 6.77 37.32
C PHE A 187 10.82 8.05 37.34
N SER A 188 10.52 8.93 38.29
CA SER A 188 11.28 10.15 38.53
C SER A 188 11.69 10.22 39.99
N TRP A 189 13.00 10.37 40.22
CA TRP A 189 13.59 10.47 41.53
C TRP A 189 14.44 11.73 41.65
N THR A 190 14.04 12.64 42.52
CA THR A 190 14.79 13.85 42.82
C THR A 190 15.54 13.68 44.14
N LYS A 191 16.87 13.68 44.08
CA LYS A 191 17.73 13.64 45.26
C LYS A 191 18.76 14.75 45.17
N SER A 192 18.66 15.72 46.07
CA SER A 192 19.54 16.91 46.08
C SER A 192 19.46 17.65 44.74
N SER A 193 20.60 17.95 44.11
CA SER A 193 20.70 18.62 42.81
C SER A 193 20.44 17.72 41.61
N HIS A 194 20.15 16.42 41.81
CA HIS A 194 19.91 15.46 40.75
C HIS A 194 18.43 15.13 40.61
N THR A 195 17.97 15.00 39.37
CA THR A 195 16.67 14.44 39.02
C THR A 195 16.88 13.34 38.00
N VAL A 196 16.84 12.10 38.50
CA VAL A 196 17.01 10.90 37.68
C VAL A 196 15.64 10.45 37.19
N GLN A 197 15.53 10.20 35.89
CA GLN A 197 14.36 9.64 35.24
C GLN A 197 14.75 8.33 34.59
N THR A 198 13.97 7.29 34.83
CA THR A 198 14.12 6.01 34.15
C THR A 198 12.80 5.61 33.54
N GLY A 199 12.84 4.82 32.48
CA GLY A 199 11.60 4.29 31.92
C GLY A 199 11.83 3.12 30.98
N PHE A 200 10.73 2.43 30.72
CA PHE A 200 10.66 1.29 29.81
C PHE A 200 9.38 1.34 28.99
N VAL A 201 9.46 0.90 27.74
CA VAL A 201 8.31 0.68 26.87
C VAL A 201 8.46 -0.68 26.18
N MET A 202 7.39 -1.47 26.19
CA MET A 202 7.24 -2.66 25.37
C MET A 202 6.05 -2.48 24.44
N ARG A 203 6.23 -2.80 23.17
CA ARG A 203 5.12 -2.89 22.22
C ARG A 203 5.07 -4.29 21.63
N ARG A 204 3.88 -4.89 21.62
CA ARG A 204 3.59 -6.11 20.87
C ARG A 204 2.60 -5.75 19.77
N ILE A 205 3.07 -5.85 18.53
CA ILE A 205 2.31 -5.48 17.35
C ILE A 205 1.95 -6.75 16.58
N GLN A 206 0.70 -6.86 16.17
CA GLN A 206 0.25 -7.87 15.22
C GLN A 206 -0.56 -7.20 14.13
N ILE A 207 -0.40 -7.63 12.88
CA ILE A 207 -1.15 -7.14 11.73
C ILE A 207 -1.69 -8.37 11.00
N LYS A 208 -2.98 -8.64 11.17
CA LYS A 208 -3.71 -9.64 10.40
C LYS A 208 -4.39 -8.96 9.23
N ARG A 209 -4.22 -9.49 8.04
CA ARG A 209 -4.89 -9.03 6.84
C ARG A 209 -5.45 -10.22 6.07
N SER A 210 -6.61 -10.06 5.46
CA SER A 210 -7.16 -11.01 4.50
C SER A 210 -7.83 -10.22 3.37
N SER A 211 -7.42 -10.43 2.13
CA SER A 211 -7.86 -9.61 0.99
C SER A 211 -7.99 -10.42 -0.30
N SER A 212 -9.05 -10.16 -1.07
CA SER A 212 -9.24 -10.69 -2.43
C SER A 212 -8.81 -9.69 -3.52
N GLU A 213 -8.18 -8.55 -3.14
CA GLU A 213 -7.72 -7.51 -4.07
C GLU A 213 -6.81 -8.04 -5.19
N ARG A 214 -6.10 -9.15 -4.96
CA ARG A 214 -5.22 -9.78 -5.94
C ARG A 214 -5.60 -11.24 -6.16
N SER A 215 -6.89 -11.52 -6.36
CA SER A 215 -7.38 -12.90 -6.54
C SER A 215 -8.12 -13.15 -7.85
N PHE A 216 -8.16 -12.16 -8.75
CA PHE A 216 -8.90 -12.22 -10.00
C PHE A 216 -8.00 -11.98 -11.20
N ASP A 217 -8.34 -12.65 -12.30
CA ASP A 217 -7.79 -12.41 -13.62
C ASP A 217 -8.60 -11.32 -14.32
N ASP A 218 -8.00 -10.74 -15.34
CA ASP A 218 -8.67 -9.80 -16.22
C ASP A 218 -8.16 -9.94 -17.65
N VAL A 219 -9.05 -9.70 -18.61
CA VAL A 219 -8.75 -9.74 -20.04
C VAL A 219 -9.30 -8.46 -20.63
N GLY A 220 -8.54 -7.78 -21.46
CA GLY A 220 -8.86 -6.45 -21.96
C GLY A 220 -9.14 -6.43 -23.44
N ALA A 221 -10.17 -5.69 -23.84
CA ALA A 221 -10.26 -5.12 -25.19
C ALA A 221 -9.40 -3.86 -25.23
N ASP A 222 -8.15 -4.01 -25.71
CA ASP A 222 -7.14 -2.95 -25.70
C ASP A 222 -6.44 -2.85 -27.07
N PHE A 223 -6.86 -1.86 -27.85
CA PHE A 223 -6.34 -1.67 -29.20
C PHE A 223 -4.83 -1.37 -29.25
N THR A 224 -4.29 -0.77 -28.20
CA THR A 224 -2.87 -0.38 -28.15
C THR A 224 -1.93 -1.58 -28.01
N GLU A 225 -2.46 -2.71 -27.53
CA GLU A 225 -1.72 -3.96 -27.35
C GLU A 225 -1.81 -4.89 -28.57
N MET A 226 -2.53 -4.49 -29.63
CA MET A 226 -2.64 -5.24 -30.88
C MET A 226 -1.44 -4.96 -31.79
N ASN A 227 -0.82 -6.00 -32.34
CA ASN A 227 0.35 -5.83 -33.22
C ASN A 227 0.03 -5.29 -34.61
N ASP A 228 -1.24 -5.29 -35.00
CA ASP A 228 -1.72 -4.81 -36.29
C ASP A 228 -2.64 -3.60 -36.14
N ASN A 229 -2.50 -2.85 -35.05
CA ASN A 229 -3.23 -1.60 -34.84
C ASN A 229 -3.08 -0.60 -36.02
N GLU A 230 -1.86 -0.44 -36.53
CA GLU A 230 -1.53 0.44 -37.66
C GLU A 230 -2.25 0.07 -38.96
N TYR A 231 -2.59 -1.20 -39.14
CA TYR A 231 -3.36 -1.65 -40.31
C TYR A 231 -4.73 -0.95 -40.36
N TYR A 232 -5.41 -0.79 -39.23
CA TYR A 232 -6.73 -0.16 -39.21
C TYR A 232 -6.68 1.34 -39.44
N TYR A 233 -5.65 2.03 -38.94
CA TYR A 233 -5.47 3.46 -39.20
C TYR A 233 -5.18 3.72 -40.68
N ALA A 234 -4.37 2.86 -41.32
CA ALA A 234 -4.07 2.97 -42.75
C ALA A 234 -5.29 2.79 -43.67
N LEU A 235 -6.35 2.12 -43.20
CA LEU A 235 -7.61 1.96 -43.94
C LEU A 235 -8.50 3.22 -43.91
N ILE A 236 -8.15 4.22 -43.10
CA ILE A 236 -8.91 5.46 -42.93
C ILE A 236 -7.99 6.65 -43.22
N PRO A 237 -7.74 6.96 -44.50
CA PRO A 237 -6.75 7.99 -44.89
C PRO A 237 -7.16 9.41 -44.50
N ASP A 238 -8.44 9.65 -44.21
CA ASP A 238 -8.98 10.94 -43.77
C ASP A 238 -9.03 11.09 -42.25
N LEU A 239 -8.50 10.15 -41.46
CA LEU A 239 -8.47 10.18 -40.00
C LEU A 239 -7.62 11.34 -39.45
N ASP A 240 -8.17 12.12 -38.52
CA ASP A 240 -7.38 13.06 -37.71
C ASP A 240 -6.45 12.28 -36.76
N ASP A 241 -5.15 12.58 -36.82
CA ASP A 241 -4.14 11.91 -36.00
C ASP A 241 -4.39 12.05 -34.48
N ASN A 242 -5.02 13.15 -34.05
CA ASN A 242 -5.41 13.34 -32.65
C ASN A 242 -6.55 12.41 -32.21
N TYR A 243 -7.27 11.82 -33.15
CA TYR A 243 -8.40 10.92 -32.92
C TYR A 243 -8.05 9.43 -33.07
N ARG A 244 -6.76 9.08 -33.24
CA ARG A 244 -6.33 7.68 -33.35
C ARG A 244 -6.71 6.84 -32.13
N SER A 245 -6.41 7.30 -30.91
CA SER A 245 -6.70 6.53 -29.69
C SER A 245 -8.20 6.25 -29.51
N PRO A 246 -9.10 7.26 -29.56
CA PRO A 246 -10.54 7.02 -29.45
C PRO A 246 -11.10 6.09 -30.53
N LEU A 247 -10.66 6.25 -31.78
CA LEU A 247 -11.05 5.34 -32.87
C LEU A 247 -10.58 3.91 -32.58
N GLY A 248 -9.31 3.74 -32.19
CA GLY A 248 -8.72 2.44 -31.86
C GLY A 248 -9.50 1.73 -30.76
N ALA A 249 -9.81 2.45 -29.68
CA ALA A 249 -10.63 1.93 -28.59
C ALA A 249 -12.01 1.49 -29.11
N ALA A 250 -12.71 2.34 -29.86
CA ALA A 250 -14.01 2.01 -30.45
C ALA A 250 -13.97 0.80 -31.40
N LEU A 251 -12.88 0.63 -32.16
CA LEU A 251 -12.62 -0.54 -33.01
C LEU A 251 -12.46 -1.81 -32.16
N ALA A 252 -11.55 -1.82 -31.18
CA ALA A 252 -11.33 -2.98 -30.31
C ALA A 252 -12.60 -3.37 -29.54
N TRP A 253 -13.33 -2.38 -29.01
CA TRP A 253 -14.59 -2.61 -28.33
C TRP A 253 -15.61 -3.26 -29.25
N THR A 254 -15.92 -2.62 -30.39
CA THR A 254 -17.01 -3.03 -31.28
C THR A 254 -16.74 -4.39 -31.93
N MET A 255 -15.49 -4.65 -32.30
CA MET A 255 -15.05 -5.96 -32.79
C MET A 255 -14.93 -7.01 -31.68
N GLY A 256 -14.88 -6.59 -30.41
CA GLY A 256 -14.68 -7.44 -29.25
C GLY A 256 -13.34 -8.16 -29.26
N VAL A 257 -12.29 -7.56 -29.82
CA VAL A 257 -10.95 -8.16 -29.88
C VAL A 257 -10.32 -8.07 -28.49
N LEU A 258 -9.86 -9.20 -27.95
CA LEU A 258 -9.25 -9.27 -26.62
C LEU A 258 -7.76 -9.61 -26.75
N PRO A 259 -6.86 -8.63 -26.96
CA PRO A 259 -5.44 -8.87 -27.23
C PRO A 259 -4.56 -8.91 -25.97
N THR A 260 -5.10 -8.56 -24.80
CA THR A 260 -4.35 -8.54 -23.54
C THR A 260 -5.06 -9.32 -22.44
N GLY A 261 -4.27 -10.01 -21.62
CA GLY A 261 -4.75 -10.78 -20.49
C GLY A 261 -3.76 -10.74 -19.34
N ALA A 262 -4.28 -10.62 -18.11
CA ALA A 262 -3.51 -10.69 -16.88
C ALA A 262 -4.05 -11.80 -15.98
N ALA A 263 -3.20 -12.79 -15.74
CA ALA A 263 -3.49 -13.91 -14.85
C ALA A 263 -2.86 -13.70 -13.48
N GLN A 264 -3.67 -13.84 -12.43
CA GLN A 264 -3.32 -13.68 -11.03
C GLN A 264 -3.27 -15.02 -10.32
N TYR A 265 -2.11 -15.41 -9.81
CA TYR A 265 -1.89 -16.70 -9.16
C TYR A 265 -1.43 -16.50 -7.73
N ASN A 266 -2.20 -17.03 -6.77
CA ASN A 266 -1.84 -17.03 -5.36
C ASN A 266 -1.55 -18.44 -4.89
N PHE A 267 -0.63 -18.58 -3.95
CA PHE A 267 -0.18 -19.84 -3.39
C PHE A 267 -0.23 -19.83 -1.87
N ASP A 268 -0.51 -20.98 -1.28
CA ASP A 268 -0.32 -21.23 0.14
C ASP A 268 1.16 -21.55 0.48
N ILE A 269 1.44 -21.74 1.76
CA ILE A 269 2.79 -22.08 2.28
C ILE A 269 3.32 -23.42 1.79
N SER A 270 2.42 -24.37 1.53
CA SER A 270 2.72 -25.69 0.97
C SER A 270 3.00 -25.63 -0.53
N GLY A 271 2.71 -24.50 -1.17
CA GLY A 271 2.92 -24.25 -2.57
C GLY A 271 1.73 -24.62 -3.45
N ASN A 272 0.58 -24.96 -2.87
CA ASN A 272 -0.65 -25.21 -3.60
C ASN A 272 -1.27 -23.90 -4.09
N MET A 273 -1.85 -23.93 -5.29
CA MET A 273 -2.52 -22.77 -5.86
C MET A 273 -3.87 -22.54 -5.19
N LEU A 274 -4.15 -21.31 -4.78
CA LEU A 274 -5.44 -20.92 -4.25
C LEU A 274 -6.46 -20.75 -5.40
N PRO A 275 -7.74 -21.10 -5.19
CA PRO A 275 -8.81 -20.82 -6.13
C PRO A 275 -8.93 -19.31 -6.45
N LYS A 276 -9.42 -18.99 -7.64
CA LYS A 276 -9.73 -17.59 -8.01
C LYS A 276 -10.77 -17.01 -7.06
N GLY A 277 -10.60 -15.74 -6.70
CA GLY A 277 -11.41 -15.04 -5.70
C GLY A 277 -11.12 -15.39 -4.24
N ALA A 278 -10.36 -16.46 -3.96
CA ALA A 278 -9.99 -16.80 -2.58
C ALA A 278 -9.14 -15.68 -1.96
N PRO A 279 -9.43 -15.23 -0.73
CA PRO A 279 -8.67 -14.16 -0.11
C PRO A 279 -7.29 -14.65 0.32
N VAL A 280 -6.29 -13.78 0.16
CA VAL A 280 -4.92 -14.01 0.62
C VAL A 280 -4.79 -13.48 2.04
N ALA A 281 -4.50 -14.39 2.97
CA ALA A 281 -4.32 -14.05 4.38
C ALA A 281 -2.83 -13.90 4.75
N ARG A 282 -2.52 -12.89 5.57
CA ARG A 282 -1.21 -12.67 6.19
C ARG A 282 -1.35 -12.24 7.65
N ASN A 283 -0.35 -12.57 8.44
CA ASN A 283 -0.31 -12.33 9.88
C ASN A 283 1.12 -11.94 10.29
N PHE A 284 1.41 -10.64 10.21
CA PHE A 284 2.71 -10.11 10.63
C PHE A 284 2.75 -9.84 12.13
N ARG A 285 3.90 -10.09 12.74
CA ARG A 285 4.15 -9.81 14.16
C ARG A 285 5.45 -9.06 14.34
N ALA A 286 5.46 -8.17 15.32
CA ALA A 286 6.66 -7.51 15.81
C ALA A 286 6.60 -7.31 17.32
N ARG A 287 7.77 -7.15 17.92
CA ARG A 287 7.93 -6.77 19.32
C ARG A 287 9.00 -5.70 19.39
N GLU A 288 8.76 -4.69 20.19
CA GLU A 288 9.70 -3.61 20.45
C GLU A 288 9.90 -3.49 21.96
N TYR A 289 11.13 -3.20 22.35
CA TYR A 289 11.49 -2.93 23.74
C TYR A 289 12.40 -1.73 23.77
N GLU A 290 12.12 -0.77 24.64
CA GLU A 290 12.94 0.41 24.81
C GLU A 290 13.12 0.69 26.29
N MET A 291 14.34 1.00 26.71
CA MET A 291 14.67 1.40 28.08
C MET A 291 15.45 2.70 28.03
N TYR A 292 15.28 3.56 29.02
CA TYR A 292 16.11 4.74 29.14
C TYR A 292 16.42 5.09 30.60
N ILE A 293 17.54 5.79 30.75
CA ILE A 293 17.91 6.50 31.97
C ILE A 293 18.41 7.89 31.58
N GLN A 294 18.04 8.89 32.36
CA GLN A 294 18.48 10.26 32.20
C GLN A 294 18.65 10.89 33.58
N ASP A 295 19.69 11.69 33.75
CA ASP A 295 19.87 12.54 34.91
C ASP A 295 19.91 14.01 34.47
N THR A 296 19.12 14.83 35.16
CA THR A 296 19.23 16.29 35.10
C THR A 296 19.87 16.76 36.40
N TRP A 297 21.13 17.17 36.29
CA TRP A 297 21.94 17.64 37.39
C TRP A 297 22.07 19.16 37.37
N ARG A 298 21.60 19.80 38.43
CA ARG A 298 21.84 21.22 38.71
C ARG A 298 23.20 21.38 39.37
N ALA A 299 24.26 21.32 38.58
CA ALA A 299 25.64 21.42 39.04
C ALA A 299 25.89 22.74 39.81
N THR A 300 25.33 23.84 39.35
CA THR A 300 25.30 25.12 40.09
C THR A 300 23.95 25.81 39.91
N ARG A 301 23.74 26.95 40.60
CA ARG A 301 22.57 27.82 40.37
C ARG A 301 22.48 28.35 38.93
N ALA A 302 23.60 28.35 38.21
CA ALA A 302 23.74 28.88 36.86
C ALA A 302 23.88 27.81 35.78
N PHE A 303 24.20 26.56 36.16
CA PHE A 303 24.60 25.52 35.21
C PHE A 303 23.86 24.21 35.49
N THR A 304 23.18 23.71 34.46
CA THR A 304 22.49 22.43 34.47
C THR A 304 23.03 21.54 33.37
N VAL A 305 23.36 20.30 33.74
CA VAL A 305 23.77 19.23 32.82
C VAL A 305 22.64 18.22 32.76
N THR A 306 22.31 17.76 31.56
CA THR A 306 21.38 16.65 31.36
C THR A 306 22.07 15.59 30.52
N GLY A 307 22.32 14.43 31.11
CA GLY A 307 22.88 13.27 30.43
C GLY A 307 21.86 12.15 30.39
N GLY A 308 21.74 11.43 29.28
CA GLY A 308 20.86 10.27 29.20
C GLY A 308 21.29 9.27 28.15
N LEU A 309 20.79 8.06 28.30
CA LEU A 309 21.01 6.95 27.40
C LEU A 309 19.70 6.19 27.21
N ARG A 310 19.34 5.95 25.96
CA ARG A 310 18.26 5.03 25.58
C ARG A 310 18.85 3.80 24.90
N TRP A 311 18.27 2.65 25.17
CA TRP A 311 18.52 1.42 24.43
C TRP A 311 17.22 0.94 23.80
N SER A 312 17.24 0.69 22.50
CA SER A 312 16.07 0.25 21.73
C SER A 312 16.33 -1.09 21.06
N LEU A 313 15.55 -2.10 21.41
CA LEU A 313 15.58 -3.43 20.81
C LEU A 313 14.35 -3.61 19.91
N MET A 314 14.59 -3.62 18.60
CA MET A 314 13.55 -3.63 17.58
C MET A 314 13.74 -4.79 16.60
N PRO A 315 13.41 -6.03 16.99
CA PRO A 315 13.38 -7.19 16.11
C PRO A 315 12.62 -6.95 14.80
N PRO A 316 13.02 -7.62 13.70
CA PRO A 316 12.31 -7.52 12.44
C PRO A 316 10.87 -8.03 12.52
N PHE A 317 9.97 -7.36 11.80
CA PHE A 317 8.66 -7.94 11.50
C PHE A 317 8.86 -9.29 10.81
N TYR A 318 8.01 -10.25 11.17
CA TYR A 318 7.96 -11.56 10.53
C TYR A 318 6.52 -11.99 10.28
N GLU A 319 6.29 -12.73 9.19
CA GLU A 319 5.01 -13.38 8.94
C GLU A 319 4.92 -14.67 9.79
N ALA A 320 3.91 -14.73 10.66
CA ALA A 320 3.82 -15.73 11.71
C ALA A 320 3.29 -17.10 11.25
N ASN A 321 2.76 -17.19 10.04
CA ASN A 321 2.29 -18.41 9.41
C ASN A 321 3.31 -18.98 8.39
N GLY A 322 4.48 -18.34 8.23
CA GLY A 322 5.53 -18.75 7.29
C GLY A 322 5.36 -18.21 5.87
N ALA A 323 4.34 -17.38 5.61
CA ALA A 323 4.08 -16.76 4.31
C ALA A 323 4.97 -15.52 4.05
N GLN A 324 6.27 -15.69 4.32
CA GLN A 324 7.32 -14.72 4.05
C GLN A 324 8.43 -15.39 3.24
N THR A 325 8.88 -14.72 2.19
CA THR A 325 10.01 -15.18 1.38
C THR A 325 11.22 -14.27 1.50
N THR A 326 12.37 -14.84 1.20
CA THR A 326 13.64 -14.16 0.99
C THR A 326 14.03 -14.25 -0.47
N ILE A 327 14.60 -13.16 -0.99
CA ILE A 327 15.09 -13.08 -2.36
C ILE A 327 16.56 -13.54 -2.37
N VAL A 328 16.88 -14.46 -3.26
CA VAL A 328 18.21 -15.07 -3.41
C VAL A 328 18.63 -15.02 -4.89
N PRO A 329 19.79 -14.42 -5.23
CA PRO A 329 20.69 -13.65 -4.35
C PRO A 329 20.01 -12.39 -3.82
N SER A 330 20.63 -11.73 -2.83
CA SER A 330 20.09 -10.48 -2.31
C SER A 330 19.95 -9.44 -3.43
N ILE A 331 18.98 -8.54 -3.35
CA ILE A 331 18.81 -7.49 -4.37
C ILE A 331 20.09 -6.65 -4.55
N ASN A 332 20.80 -6.37 -3.45
CA ASN A 332 22.04 -5.62 -3.49
C ASN A 332 23.10 -6.36 -4.31
N GLU A 333 23.29 -7.64 -4.04
CA GLU A 333 24.20 -8.51 -4.80
C GLU A 333 23.81 -8.57 -6.28
N TYR A 334 22.52 -8.78 -6.57
CA TYR A 334 22.02 -8.81 -7.94
C TYR A 334 22.33 -7.51 -8.71
N PHE A 335 22.13 -6.34 -8.09
CA PHE A 335 22.46 -5.07 -8.74
C PHE A 335 23.96 -4.83 -8.87
N HIS A 336 24.77 -5.20 -7.89
CA HIS A 336 26.23 -5.12 -8.01
C HIS A 336 26.76 -6.02 -9.12
N THR A 337 26.24 -7.25 -9.25
CA THR A 337 26.59 -8.15 -10.36
C THR A 337 26.23 -7.53 -11.71
N ARG A 338 25.04 -6.94 -11.83
CA ARG A 338 24.61 -6.26 -13.07
C ARG A 338 25.46 -5.03 -13.39
N ALA A 339 25.84 -4.24 -12.41
CA ALA A 339 26.74 -3.10 -12.59
C ALA A 339 28.13 -3.55 -13.06
N ALA A 340 28.68 -4.61 -12.45
CA ALA A 340 29.93 -5.22 -12.89
C ALA A 340 29.84 -5.75 -14.33
N TYR A 341 28.72 -6.39 -14.70
CA TYR A 341 28.47 -6.86 -16.05
C TYR A 341 28.36 -5.72 -17.07
N ALA A 342 27.68 -4.63 -16.71
CA ALA A 342 27.63 -3.44 -17.56
C ALA A 342 29.04 -2.88 -17.81
N ASN A 343 29.87 -2.77 -16.77
CA ASN A 343 31.26 -2.31 -16.89
C ASN A 343 32.14 -3.26 -17.74
N ALA A 344 31.81 -4.56 -17.77
CA ALA A 344 32.52 -5.57 -18.54
C ALA A 344 31.92 -5.83 -19.93
N GLY A 345 30.90 -5.07 -20.37
CA GLY A 345 30.19 -5.31 -21.63
C GLY A 345 29.42 -6.63 -21.67
N ILE A 346 29.13 -7.23 -20.51
CA ILE A 346 28.40 -8.49 -20.39
C ILE A 346 26.89 -8.18 -20.36
N PRO A 347 26.07 -8.85 -21.20
CA PRO A 347 24.63 -8.66 -21.17
C PRO A 347 24.00 -9.01 -19.81
N SER A 348 23.08 -8.14 -19.37
CA SER A 348 22.43 -8.25 -18.07
C SER A 348 21.69 -9.57 -17.82
N TYR A 349 21.23 -10.28 -18.86
CA TYR A 349 20.53 -11.56 -18.69
C TYR A 349 21.44 -12.67 -18.14
N LYS A 350 22.77 -12.52 -18.23
CA LYS A 350 23.72 -13.47 -17.64
C LYS A 350 23.70 -13.45 -16.11
N ALA A 351 23.14 -12.42 -15.48
CA ALA A 351 23.03 -12.33 -14.02
C ALA A 351 22.00 -13.34 -13.44
N GLY A 352 21.32 -14.09 -14.30
CA GLY A 352 20.30 -15.05 -13.90
C GLY A 352 19.00 -14.39 -13.46
N LEU A 353 18.08 -15.23 -13.01
CA LEU A 353 16.79 -14.82 -12.45
C LEU A 353 16.90 -14.77 -10.93
N LEU A 354 16.13 -13.88 -10.30
CA LEU A 354 15.98 -13.90 -8.86
C LEU A 354 15.16 -15.12 -8.46
N SER A 355 15.54 -15.74 -7.35
CA SER A 355 14.78 -16.82 -6.73
C SER A 355 14.16 -16.36 -5.42
N TYR A 356 13.01 -16.92 -5.08
CA TYR A 356 12.31 -16.71 -3.83
C TYR A 356 12.34 -18.01 -3.06
N VAL A 357 12.80 -17.97 -1.82
CA VAL A 357 12.80 -19.09 -0.88
C VAL A 357 11.99 -18.73 0.37
N PRO A 358 11.40 -19.68 1.09
CA PRO A 358 10.78 -19.40 2.38
C PRO A 358 11.79 -18.79 3.36
N ARG A 359 11.32 -17.90 4.25
CA ARG A 359 12.16 -17.28 5.29
C ARG A 359 12.91 -18.30 6.17
N ASP A 360 12.28 -19.44 6.41
CA ASP A 360 12.81 -20.48 7.30
C ASP A 360 13.69 -21.51 6.54
N SER A 361 13.99 -21.28 5.26
CA SER A 361 14.96 -22.09 4.51
C SER A 361 16.41 -21.76 4.94
N PRO A 362 17.40 -22.62 4.62
CA PRO A 362 18.81 -22.33 4.94
C PRO A 362 19.36 -21.04 4.33
N GLN A 363 18.79 -20.58 3.21
CA GLN A 363 19.13 -19.32 2.53
C GLN A 363 18.18 -18.16 2.91
N GLY A 364 17.26 -18.41 3.82
CA GLY A 364 16.29 -17.42 4.29
C GLY A 364 16.92 -16.35 5.18
N ALA A 365 16.34 -15.16 5.12
CA ALA A 365 16.78 -13.98 5.86
C ALA A 365 15.59 -13.17 6.39
N PRO A 366 15.74 -12.44 7.52
CA PRO A 366 14.72 -11.53 7.99
C PRO A 366 14.47 -10.38 7.00
N LEU A 367 13.34 -9.68 7.14
CA LEU A 367 12.99 -8.53 6.28
C LEU A 367 14.04 -7.41 6.32
N TYR A 368 14.70 -7.24 7.46
CA TYR A 368 15.81 -6.31 7.65
C TYR A 368 16.77 -6.81 8.73
N PRO A 369 18.03 -6.34 8.75
CA PRO A 369 19.01 -6.74 9.75
C PRO A 369 18.55 -6.46 11.18
N TYR A 370 18.79 -7.41 12.09
CA TYR A 370 18.44 -7.25 13.49
C TYR A 370 19.58 -6.61 14.29
N HIS A 371 19.48 -5.31 14.53
CA HIS A 371 20.45 -4.57 15.34
C HIS A 371 20.09 -4.63 16.83
N LYS A 372 20.97 -5.21 17.64
CA LYS A 372 20.79 -5.35 19.11
C LYS A 372 21.43 -4.23 19.93
N LYS A 373 22.28 -3.41 19.29
CA LYS A 373 23.16 -2.41 19.94
C LYS A 373 22.72 -0.97 19.67
N ASN A 374 21.41 -0.73 19.56
CA ASN A 374 20.89 0.61 19.27
C ASN A 374 20.89 1.46 20.55
N PHE A 375 22.06 1.99 20.89
CA PHE A 375 22.28 2.88 22.04
C PHE A 375 22.19 4.33 21.58
N ALA A 376 21.24 5.08 22.09
CA ALA A 376 20.95 6.46 21.75
C ALA A 376 21.30 7.39 22.94
N PRO A 377 22.56 7.85 23.05
CA PRO A 377 22.97 8.83 24.05
C PRO A 377 22.42 10.23 23.73
N ARG A 378 22.23 11.02 24.78
CA ARG A 378 21.88 12.44 24.73
C ARG A 378 22.64 13.22 25.79
N LEU A 379 23.08 14.42 25.43
CA LEU A 379 23.72 15.36 26.32
C LEU A 379 23.17 16.76 26.05
N ALA A 380 22.74 17.45 27.09
CA ALA A 380 22.30 18.83 27.01
C ALA A 380 22.89 19.65 28.16
N LEU A 381 23.31 20.87 27.85
CA LEU A 381 23.87 21.84 28.77
C LEU A 381 23.00 23.08 28.74
N ALA A 382 22.66 23.60 29.91
CA ALA A 382 22.00 24.89 30.05
C ALA A 382 22.81 25.76 31.02
N TYR A 383 23.25 26.92 30.53
CA TYR A 383 24.01 27.89 31.31
C TYR A 383 23.31 29.25 31.31
N SER A 384 23.17 29.83 32.49
CA SER A 384 22.67 31.20 32.65
C SER A 384 23.77 32.06 33.26
N PRO A 385 24.39 32.97 32.49
CA PRO A 385 25.42 33.87 33.01
C PRO A 385 24.91 34.68 34.22
N GLN A 386 25.72 34.74 35.29
CA GLN A 386 25.37 35.45 36.54
C GLN A 386 26.09 36.81 36.68
N SER A 387 26.61 37.37 35.59
CA SER A 387 27.38 38.61 35.63
C SER A 387 26.47 39.82 35.88
N THR A 388 26.77 40.59 36.92
CA THR A 388 25.99 41.77 37.34
C THR A 388 26.58 43.11 36.87
N GLY A 389 27.78 43.13 36.28
CA GLY A 389 28.49 44.37 35.92
C GLY A 389 29.42 44.26 34.72
N GLY A 390 29.93 45.40 34.27
CA GLY A 390 30.83 45.53 33.11
C GLY A 390 30.15 45.20 31.77
N TRP A 391 30.95 45.01 30.73
CA TRP A 391 30.45 44.71 29.38
C TRP A 391 29.68 43.39 29.31
N LYS A 392 30.05 42.39 30.13
CA LYS A 392 29.33 41.10 30.23
C LYS A 392 27.95 41.27 30.87
N GLY A 393 27.81 42.16 31.86
CA GLY A 393 26.51 42.53 32.44
C GLY A 393 25.61 43.23 31.41
N ARG A 394 26.16 44.10 30.56
CA ARG A 394 25.41 44.72 29.44
C ARG A 394 25.00 43.71 28.37
N LEU A 395 25.90 42.79 28.02
CA LEU A 395 25.66 41.78 26.97
C LEU A 395 24.61 40.75 27.39
N PHE A 396 24.62 40.29 28.64
CA PHE A 396 23.75 39.20 29.12
C PHE A 396 22.58 39.69 29.99
N GLY A 397 22.52 40.98 30.30
CA GLY A 397 21.40 41.63 30.99
C GLY A 397 21.31 41.37 32.49
N GLY A 398 22.26 40.65 33.09
CA GLY A 398 22.26 40.31 34.52
C GLY A 398 21.87 38.85 34.84
N PRO A 399 21.94 38.45 36.12
CA PRO A 399 21.60 37.09 36.58
C PRO A 399 20.21 36.64 36.14
N GLY A 400 20.14 35.47 35.48
CA GLY A 400 18.87 34.85 35.07
C GLY A 400 18.18 35.51 33.87
N LYS A 401 18.76 36.55 33.26
CA LYS A 401 18.17 37.27 32.12
C LYS A 401 18.51 36.66 30.76
N THR A 402 19.59 35.88 30.68
CA THR A 402 19.98 35.13 29.48
C THR A 402 20.14 33.63 29.81
N SER A 403 19.75 32.77 28.87
CA SER A 403 19.97 31.32 28.90
C SER A 403 20.65 30.89 27.61
N ILE A 404 21.81 30.25 27.74
CA ILE A 404 22.53 29.60 26.64
C ILE A 404 22.28 28.09 26.76
N ARG A 405 21.88 27.46 25.67
CA ARG A 405 21.58 26.02 25.64
C ARG A 405 22.33 25.35 24.50
N LEU A 406 23.00 24.25 24.81
CA LEU A 406 23.66 23.37 23.85
C LEU A 406 23.11 21.96 24.03
N GLY A 407 22.85 21.26 22.94
CA GLY A 407 22.33 19.90 23.00
C GLY A 407 22.83 19.05 21.84
N TRP A 408 23.07 17.77 22.13
CA TRP A 408 23.38 16.74 21.15
C TRP A 408 22.65 15.45 21.54
N GLY A 409 22.22 14.67 20.55
CA GLY A 409 21.66 13.35 20.80
C GLY A 409 21.52 12.53 19.53
N MET A 410 21.42 11.21 19.73
CA MET A 410 21.14 10.25 18.68
C MET A 410 19.76 9.63 18.86
N LEU A 411 19.10 9.27 17.77
CA LEU A 411 17.76 8.67 17.74
C LEU A 411 17.75 7.56 16.68
N TYR A 412 16.96 6.51 16.92
CA TYR A 412 16.70 5.45 15.95
C TYR A 412 15.24 5.53 15.52
N ASP A 413 14.99 5.31 14.23
CA ASP A 413 13.66 5.21 13.65
C ASP A 413 13.44 3.81 13.06
N MET A 414 12.19 3.35 13.02
CA MET A 414 11.82 2.03 12.53
C MET A 414 10.80 2.12 11.39
N PHE A 415 11.24 1.75 10.19
CA PHE A 415 10.44 1.68 8.96
C PHE A 415 9.74 0.32 8.73
N GLY A 416 9.90 -0.63 9.66
CA GLY A 416 9.56 -2.05 9.47
C GLY A 416 8.08 -2.35 9.17
N SER A 417 7.16 -1.54 9.69
CA SER A 417 5.72 -1.69 9.45
C SER A 417 5.32 -1.39 8.00
N GLY A 418 6.01 -0.43 7.36
CA GLY A 418 5.87 -0.14 5.94
C GLY A 418 6.36 -1.29 5.07
N LEU A 419 7.50 -1.89 5.43
CA LEU A 419 8.03 -3.05 4.71
C LEU A 419 7.15 -4.29 4.83
N ALA A 420 6.60 -4.57 6.02
CA ALA A 420 5.65 -5.66 6.21
C ALA A 420 4.42 -5.50 5.30
N ARG A 421 3.90 -4.26 5.18
CA ARG A 421 2.79 -3.94 4.27
C ARG A 421 3.17 -4.15 2.80
N TRP A 422 4.35 -3.70 2.37
CA TRP A 422 4.78 -3.91 0.98
C TRP A 422 5.04 -5.38 0.66
N SER A 423 5.61 -6.13 1.61
CA SER A 423 5.80 -7.59 1.49
C SER A 423 4.47 -8.32 1.42
N ASP A 424 3.43 -7.83 2.10
CA ASP A 424 2.06 -8.33 1.96
C ASP A 424 1.48 -8.01 0.58
N GLU A 425 1.50 -6.72 0.20
CA GLU A 425 0.92 -6.23 -1.05
C GLU A 425 1.53 -6.97 -2.24
N THR A 426 2.86 -7.07 -2.33
CA THR A 426 3.54 -7.74 -3.44
C THR A 426 3.69 -9.25 -3.27
N SER A 427 3.62 -9.77 -2.04
CA SER A 427 3.75 -11.19 -1.66
C SER A 427 4.68 -11.98 -2.59
N PRO A 428 5.97 -11.59 -2.75
CA PRO A 428 6.87 -12.26 -3.66
C PRO A 428 6.96 -13.76 -3.32
N GLY A 429 7.02 -14.64 -4.32
CA GLY A 429 6.97 -16.09 -4.08
C GLY A 429 5.56 -16.65 -3.81
N PHE A 430 4.59 -15.85 -3.40
CA PHE A 430 3.24 -16.33 -3.06
C PHE A 430 2.14 -15.77 -3.93
N SER A 431 2.34 -14.61 -4.54
CA SER A 431 1.37 -13.95 -5.41
C SER A 431 2.08 -13.48 -6.68
N TYR A 432 1.55 -13.85 -7.83
CA TYR A 432 2.06 -13.49 -9.14
C TYR A 432 0.96 -12.90 -9.99
N ARG A 433 1.29 -11.82 -10.69
CA ARG A 433 0.46 -11.30 -11.78
C ARG A 433 1.27 -11.42 -13.07
N PHE A 434 0.82 -12.27 -13.98
CA PHE A 434 1.44 -12.42 -15.30
C PHE A 434 0.57 -11.78 -16.34
N GLN A 435 1.17 -10.88 -17.12
CA GLN A 435 0.51 -10.26 -18.25
C GLN A 435 1.06 -10.86 -19.54
N THR A 436 0.17 -11.02 -20.50
CA THR A 436 0.54 -11.31 -21.88
C THR A 436 1.40 -10.18 -22.42
N PRO A 437 2.50 -10.47 -23.15
CA PRO A 437 3.29 -9.43 -23.79
C PRO A 437 2.42 -8.56 -24.70
N GLY A 438 2.61 -7.25 -24.64
CA GLY A 438 2.01 -6.36 -25.63
C GLY A 438 2.41 -6.76 -27.03
N THR A 439 1.51 -6.62 -28.00
CA THR A 439 1.68 -7.03 -29.41
C THR A 439 1.81 -8.55 -29.63
N ALA A 440 1.54 -9.38 -28.62
CA ALA A 440 1.52 -10.84 -28.80
C ALA A 440 0.41 -11.32 -29.75
N TYR A 441 -0.69 -10.57 -29.83
CA TYR A 441 -1.85 -10.91 -30.64
C TYR A 441 -2.18 -9.82 -31.66
N SER A 442 -2.73 -10.25 -32.79
CA SER A 442 -3.33 -9.39 -33.81
C SER A 442 -4.85 -9.44 -33.69
N SER A 443 -5.55 -8.59 -34.43
CA SER A 443 -7.01 -8.69 -34.62
C SER A 443 -7.51 -10.05 -35.09
N ALA A 444 -6.65 -10.78 -35.81
CA ALA A 444 -6.96 -12.08 -36.40
C ALA A 444 -6.63 -13.26 -35.47
N THR A 445 -5.69 -13.09 -34.53
CA THR A 445 -5.27 -14.17 -33.61
C THR A 445 -5.78 -14.00 -32.18
N ALA A 446 -6.22 -12.80 -31.80
CA ALA A 446 -6.81 -12.56 -30.50
C ALA A 446 -8.22 -13.17 -30.39
N PRO A 447 -8.57 -13.77 -29.23
CA PRO A 447 -9.93 -14.24 -28.98
C PRO A 447 -10.95 -13.09 -29.03
N ARG A 448 -12.19 -13.44 -29.35
CA ARG A 448 -13.32 -12.50 -29.39
C ARG A 448 -14.13 -12.56 -28.11
N PHE A 449 -14.69 -11.42 -27.72
CA PHE A 449 -15.58 -11.28 -26.58
C PHE A 449 -16.82 -12.17 -26.75
N THR A 450 -17.09 -13.00 -25.74
CA THR A 450 -18.31 -13.83 -25.67
C THR A 450 -19.16 -13.52 -24.43
N GLY A 451 -18.65 -12.72 -23.50
CA GLY A 451 -19.34 -12.32 -22.28
C GLY A 451 -18.36 -11.82 -21.22
N VAL A 452 -18.82 -10.96 -20.32
CA VAL A 452 -17.97 -10.32 -19.29
C VAL A 452 -17.28 -11.32 -18.38
N PHE A 453 -17.95 -12.43 -18.05
CA PHE A 453 -17.41 -13.44 -17.14
C PHE A 453 -16.86 -14.68 -17.86
N ASN A 454 -16.72 -14.62 -19.18
CA ASN A 454 -16.24 -15.70 -20.05
C ASN A 454 -14.85 -15.35 -20.58
N LEU A 455 -13.83 -15.53 -19.73
CA LEU A 455 -12.46 -15.19 -20.10
C LEU A 455 -11.89 -16.29 -21.01
N PRO A 456 -11.26 -15.92 -22.14
CA PRO A 456 -10.57 -16.88 -22.99
C PRO A 456 -9.30 -17.38 -22.29
N GLY A 457 -9.22 -18.67 -21.93
CA GLY A 457 -8.08 -19.21 -21.19
C GLY A 457 -6.75 -19.16 -21.94
N GLU A 458 -6.78 -19.16 -23.27
CA GLU A 458 -5.61 -19.12 -24.16
C GLU A 458 -4.80 -17.83 -24.09
N ILE A 459 -5.43 -16.71 -23.68
CA ILE A 459 -4.72 -15.45 -23.49
C ILE A 459 -4.09 -15.32 -22.11
N LEU A 460 -4.51 -16.14 -21.14
CA LEU A 460 -4.03 -16.03 -19.78
C LEU A 460 -2.69 -16.77 -19.68
N PRO A 461 -1.59 -16.09 -19.29
CA PRO A 461 -0.31 -16.78 -19.15
C PRO A 461 -0.41 -17.89 -18.10
N PRO A 462 0.20 -19.08 -18.35
CA PRO A 462 0.06 -20.21 -17.43
C PRO A 462 0.75 -19.95 -16.08
N PRO A 463 0.31 -20.64 -15.01
CA PRO A 463 0.88 -20.48 -13.68
C PRO A 463 2.39 -20.82 -13.65
N PRO A 464 3.13 -20.30 -12.66
CA PRO A 464 4.50 -20.73 -12.43
C PRO A 464 4.51 -22.16 -11.89
N LYS A 465 5.63 -22.88 -12.06
CA LYS A 465 5.77 -24.22 -11.50
C LYS A 465 5.53 -24.21 -9.97
N PRO A 466 4.80 -25.18 -9.42
CA PRO A 466 4.62 -25.30 -7.97
C PRO A 466 5.95 -25.69 -7.29
N GLY A 467 6.09 -25.34 -6.01
CA GLY A 467 7.26 -25.68 -5.17
C GLY A 467 8.27 -24.55 -4.97
N TRP A 468 9.32 -24.84 -4.17
CA TRP A 468 10.42 -23.92 -3.82
C TRP A 468 11.76 -24.46 -4.33
N PRO A 469 12.73 -23.59 -4.70
CA PRO A 469 12.64 -22.14 -4.84
C PRO A 469 11.76 -21.73 -6.03
N ARG A 470 11.11 -20.57 -5.93
CA ARG A 470 10.35 -20.02 -7.06
C ARG A 470 11.19 -19.00 -7.81
N LEU A 471 11.33 -19.17 -9.11
CA LEU A 471 12.06 -18.24 -9.96
C LEU A 471 11.16 -17.09 -10.40
N SER A 472 11.70 -15.88 -10.52
CA SER A 472 11.07 -14.81 -11.28
C SER A 472 10.98 -15.21 -12.77
N ARG A 473 9.97 -14.74 -13.51
CA ARG A 473 9.92 -14.96 -14.98
C ARG A 473 10.77 -13.93 -15.72
N ARG A 474 11.39 -14.35 -16.83
CA ARG A 474 12.04 -13.41 -17.78
C ARG A 474 11.01 -12.39 -18.28
N GLY A 475 11.40 -11.12 -18.36
CA GLY A 475 10.51 -10.02 -18.75
C GLY A 475 9.70 -9.39 -17.62
N GLN A 476 9.71 -9.97 -16.41
CA GLN A 476 9.24 -9.27 -15.22
C GLN A 476 10.40 -8.57 -14.54
N ALA A 477 10.36 -7.24 -14.49
CA ALA A 477 11.03 -6.55 -13.40
C ALA A 477 10.44 -7.11 -12.10
N PRO A 478 11.25 -7.49 -11.09
CA PRO A 478 10.71 -7.76 -9.77
C PRO A 478 9.85 -6.55 -9.41
N LEU A 479 8.56 -6.79 -9.11
CA LEU A 479 7.57 -5.78 -8.77
C LEU A 479 8.26 -4.59 -8.11
N SER A 480 8.27 -3.46 -8.83
CA SER A 480 8.91 -2.19 -8.49
C SER A 480 9.42 -2.11 -7.04
N VAL A 481 10.69 -2.47 -6.83
CA VAL A 481 11.48 -2.00 -5.68
C VAL A 481 11.88 -0.52 -5.90
N GLY A 482 11.36 0.10 -6.95
CA GLY A 482 11.49 1.50 -7.32
C GLY A 482 10.76 2.44 -6.36
N ARG A 483 11.27 2.55 -5.13
CA ARG A 483 11.15 3.75 -4.29
C ARG A 483 12.16 3.83 -3.14
N TRP A 484 13.13 2.92 -3.06
CA TRP A 484 14.15 2.95 -1.99
C TRP A 484 15.50 3.51 -2.42
N THR A 485 15.81 3.64 -3.72
CA THR A 485 17.15 4.11 -4.14
C THR A 485 17.34 5.62 -4.11
N THR A 486 16.27 6.43 -4.09
CA THR A 486 16.40 7.90 -4.17
C THR A 486 16.08 8.68 -2.88
N SER A 487 15.70 8.03 -1.77
CA SER A 487 15.40 8.75 -0.52
C SER A 487 16.22 8.34 0.70
N CYS A 488 17.10 7.34 0.60
CA CYS A 488 17.95 6.92 1.73
C CYS A 488 19.35 7.56 1.76
N CYS A 489 19.72 8.35 0.75
CA CYS A 489 21.02 9.02 0.68
C CYS A 489 20.85 10.51 0.33
N LEU A 490 20.16 11.26 1.19
CA LEU A 490 20.36 12.71 1.27
C LEU A 490 21.21 12.96 2.53
N PRO A 491 22.50 13.27 2.40
CA PRO A 491 23.24 13.83 3.52
C PRO A 491 22.60 15.18 3.83
N ILE A 492 21.99 15.29 5.01
CA ILE A 492 21.67 16.59 5.59
C ILE A 492 23.03 17.27 5.80
N ARG A 493 23.34 18.24 4.93
CA ARG A 493 24.33 19.26 5.23
C ARG A 493 23.69 20.33 6.11
#